data_AF-A0A2G8LPC1-F1
#
_entry.id   AF-A0A2G8LPC1-F1
#
_cell.length_a   1.000
_cell.length_b   1.000
_cell.length_c   1.000
_cell.angle_alpha   90.00
_cell.angle_beta   90.00
_cell.angle_gamma   90.00
#
_symmetry.space_group_name_H-M   'P 1'
#
loop_
_entity.id
_entity.type
_entity.pdbx_description
1 polymer ?
#
loop_
_entity_poly.entity_id
_entity_poly.type
_entity_poly.pdbx_seq_one_letter_code
_entity_poly.pdbx_strand_id
1 'polypeptide(L)'
;MASAEEPEKKEEQPTEGEENLLRKVLKKFSESNDALEIKSTYEKLREMLKDELVDRKVYQVLSKKSDHPRVQEFCQTLESNVNKPEFKKEGRDRMKGKQILIVGAGPCGLRAAIELALLGMKVVVVEKRTKFTRNSVLQLWVFLVEDLKAIGFKAFHPKFGLDDRLHVSIRRLQLVLLKMALLLEIEVHLGVEFKDLIPPNKKKAGWKAQYENLEKSQSDLKSFEFEGLIIANGRQQPKEPDVGLEWVTIKRKLAIAVAANFENKNKDADFKFNDTGGKDVMKDLSFFTDLKEKTEVDLENLVYIRGETHYFVMTGKKDNLISRGVLKEDKAQAEILDKSNIDRDKLINLAKDVAQHCTDSGIPLEMVDVDIFEFTSRAHAKEPAVLKAAKKGNDLMIGLVGDSLKQPFWPEGVGIAHGYFSVFDTVWMMYEWLGLQLPADEVLQNRKDTYGCLKEITKGNMVAVRDYGIDPLKRYAKYRDMKNREAQEKTDVIPEVVNKKKKKDDTSPNVVEEAQGSVSKTAQKFGGKKAGVKKTNEGELFVLYPVVLTLE
;
A
#
# COMPACT_ATOMS: atom_id res chain seq x y z
N MET A 1 -35.51 12.04 52.58
CA MET A 1 -34.05 12.06 52.31
C MET A 1 -33.90 12.24 50.81
N ALA A 2 -33.45 13.43 50.39
CA ALA A 2 -33.36 13.81 48.98
C ALA A 2 -32.20 13.07 48.31
N SER A 3 -32.45 12.48 47.14
CA SER A 3 -31.42 11.97 46.24
C SER A 3 -30.71 13.15 45.57
N ALA A 4 -29.39 13.20 45.72
CA ALA A 4 -28.55 14.15 45.01
C ALA A 4 -28.47 13.74 43.52
N GLU A 5 -28.96 14.61 42.64
CA GLU A 5 -28.67 14.55 41.20
C GLU A 5 -27.24 15.04 40.97
N GLU A 6 -26.42 14.22 40.31
CA GLU A 6 -25.12 14.64 39.79
C GLU A 6 -25.32 15.67 38.67
N PRO A 7 -24.49 16.72 38.58
CA PRO A 7 -24.63 17.70 37.53
C PRO A 7 -24.13 17.14 36.20
N GLU A 8 -25.01 17.12 35.20
CA GLU A 8 -24.65 16.92 33.80
C GLU A 8 -23.53 17.90 33.41
N LYS A 9 -22.39 17.37 32.97
CA LYS A 9 -21.34 18.15 32.32
C LYS A 9 -21.92 18.72 31.02
N LYS A 10 -22.23 20.02 31.01
CA LYS A 10 -22.46 20.77 29.77
C LYS A 10 -21.18 20.76 28.95
N GLU A 11 -21.22 20.17 27.76
CA GLU A 11 -20.21 20.39 26.73
C GLU A 11 -20.17 21.90 26.42
N GLU A 12 -19.08 22.57 26.80
CA GLU A 12 -18.85 23.98 26.42
C GLU A 12 -18.76 24.06 24.90
N GLN A 13 -19.68 24.79 24.28
CA GLN A 13 -19.61 25.08 22.85
C GLN A 13 -18.39 25.98 22.60
N PRO A 14 -17.55 25.67 21.58
CA PRO A 14 -16.39 26.47 21.27
C PRO A 14 -16.78 27.91 20.94
N THR A 15 -15.99 28.87 21.41
CA THR A 15 -16.21 30.28 21.12
C THR A 15 -16.01 30.54 19.61
N GLU A 16 -16.69 31.54 19.04
CA GLU A 16 -16.60 31.88 17.60
C GLU A 16 -15.14 32.10 17.13
N GLY A 17 -14.27 32.58 18.03
CA GLY A 17 -12.82 32.72 17.78
C GLY A 17 -12.08 31.39 17.65
N GLU A 18 -12.44 30.38 18.45
CA GLU A 18 -11.84 29.04 18.43
C GLU A 18 -12.26 28.25 17.19
N GLU A 19 -13.52 28.34 16.78
CA GLU A 19 -13.99 27.74 15.52
C GLU A 19 -13.27 28.33 14.30
N ASN A 20 -13.08 29.65 14.28
CA ASN A 20 -12.33 30.33 13.23
C ASN A 20 -10.84 29.90 13.21
N LEU A 21 -10.23 29.69 14.38
CA LEU A 21 -8.87 29.18 14.49
C LEU A 21 -8.77 27.74 13.97
N LEU A 22 -9.70 26.86 14.35
CA LEU A 22 -9.74 25.46 13.91
C LEU A 22 -9.82 25.37 12.38
N ARG A 23 -10.72 26.15 11.77
CA ARG A 23 -10.84 26.24 10.29
C ARG A 23 -9.52 26.64 9.63
N LYS A 24 -8.82 27.63 10.17
CA LYS A 24 -7.51 28.09 9.64
C LYS A 24 -6.44 27.01 9.74
N VAL A 25 -6.36 26.31 10.88
CA VAL A 25 -5.39 25.23 11.09
C VAL A 25 -5.68 24.05 10.16
N LEU A 26 -6.95 23.64 10.04
CA LEU A 26 -7.38 22.55 9.14
C LEU A 26 -7.14 22.86 7.68
N LYS A 27 -7.39 24.11 7.25
CA LYS A 27 -7.07 24.57 5.89
C LYS A 27 -5.56 24.43 5.63
N LYS A 28 -4.74 24.94 6.56
CA LYS A 28 -3.27 24.89 6.44
C LYS A 28 -2.76 23.45 6.40
N PHE A 29 -3.24 22.57 7.28
CA PHE A 29 -2.92 21.14 7.28
C PHE A 29 -3.32 20.47 5.95
N SER A 30 -4.54 20.73 5.49
CA SER A 30 -5.10 20.09 4.29
C SER A 30 -4.39 20.52 3.00
N GLU A 31 -3.95 21.78 2.91
CA GLU A 31 -3.34 22.37 1.71
C GLU A 31 -1.81 22.30 1.68
N SER A 32 -1.16 22.08 2.83
CA SER A 32 0.30 22.03 2.91
C SER A 32 0.90 20.95 2.00
N ASN A 33 2.02 21.30 1.36
CA ASN A 33 2.83 20.41 0.53
C ASN A 33 4.22 20.16 1.15
N ASP A 34 4.43 20.50 2.42
CA ASP A 34 5.68 20.26 3.16
C ASP A 34 5.43 19.34 4.35
N ALA A 35 6.29 18.33 4.52
CA ALA A 35 6.08 17.29 5.51
C ALA A 35 6.20 17.80 6.97
N LEU A 36 7.11 18.75 7.22
CA LEU A 36 7.28 19.35 8.54
C LEU A 36 6.13 20.31 8.85
N GLU A 37 5.66 21.07 7.86
CA GLU A 37 4.48 21.92 8.01
C GLU A 37 3.22 21.10 8.31
N ILE A 38 3.01 19.98 7.61
CA ILE A 38 1.92 19.03 7.90
C ILE A 38 2.02 18.53 9.35
N LYS A 39 3.20 18.12 9.81
CA LYS A 39 3.41 17.63 11.18
C LYS A 39 3.15 18.72 12.22
N SER A 40 3.72 19.91 12.03
CA SER A 40 3.56 21.03 12.98
C SER A 40 2.12 21.55 13.04
N THR A 41 1.37 21.53 11.94
CA THR A 41 -0.04 21.92 11.91
C THR A 41 -0.93 20.85 12.55
N TYR A 42 -0.59 19.58 12.36
CA TYR A 42 -1.24 18.48 13.08
C TYR A 42 -1.00 18.52 14.60
N GLU A 43 0.20 18.85 15.06
CA GLU A 43 0.48 18.99 16.50
C GLU A 43 -0.38 20.09 17.13
N LYS A 44 -0.53 21.23 16.44
CA LYS A 44 -1.45 22.30 16.88
C LYS A 44 -2.90 21.81 16.90
N LEU A 45 -3.31 21.06 15.88
CA LEU A 45 -4.65 20.47 15.81
C LEU A 45 -4.90 19.53 16.98
N ARG A 46 -3.92 18.67 17.32
CA ARG A 46 -4.02 17.74 18.44
C ARG A 46 -4.12 18.46 19.78
N GLU A 47 -3.34 19.52 19.97
CA GLU A 47 -3.41 20.35 21.18
C GLU A 47 -4.77 21.04 21.33
N MET A 48 -5.35 21.53 20.23
CA MET A 48 -6.69 22.15 20.23
C MET A 48 -7.82 21.15 20.55
N LEU A 49 -7.61 19.86 20.31
CA LEU A 49 -8.60 18.80 20.49
C LEU A 49 -8.32 17.94 21.73
N LYS A 50 -7.31 18.26 22.54
CA LYS A 50 -6.77 17.39 23.59
C LYS A 50 -7.82 16.86 24.57
N ASP A 51 -8.80 17.68 24.93
CA ASP A 51 -9.83 17.34 25.91
C ASP A 51 -10.87 16.35 25.35
N GLU A 52 -10.97 16.25 24.02
CA GLU A 52 -11.93 15.38 23.31
C GLU A 52 -11.30 14.08 22.80
N LEU A 53 -9.96 13.97 22.82
CA LEU A 53 -9.21 12.80 22.36
C LEU A 53 -9.18 11.64 23.37
N VAL A 54 -9.99 11.71 24.44
CA VAL A 54 -10.13 10.62 25.41
C VAL A 54 -10.78 9.42 24.71
N ASP A 55 -9.97 8.40 24.40
CA ASP A 55 -10.33 7.19 23.66
C ASP A 55 -10.88 7.40 22.22
N ARG A 56 -10.63 8.57 21.63
CA ARG A 56 -11.04 8.90 20.25
C ARG A 56 -9.84 9.33 19.43
N LYS A 57 -9.79 8.86 18.19
CA LYS A 57 -8.81 9.33 17.21
C LYS A 57 -9.19 10.71 16.70
N VAL A 58 -8.20 11.50 16.27
CA VAL A 58 -8.39 12.86 15.73
C VAL A 58 -9.47 12.91 14.64
N TYR A 59 -9.46 11.98 13.68
CA TYR A 59 -10.48 11.98 12.61
C TYR A 59 -11.92 11.79 13.14
N GLN A 60 -12.11 11.06 14.25
CA GLN A 60 -13.44 10.81 14.83
C GLN A 60 -13.98 12.04 15.58
N VAL A 61 -13.09 12.85 16.15
CA VAL A 61 -13.46 14.14 16.74
C VAL A 61 -13.80 15.13 15.62
N LEU A 62 -12.93 15.20 14.60
CA LEU A 62 -13.12 16.09 13.46
C LEU A 62 -14.37 15.76 12.65
N SER A 63 -14.78 14.50 12.54
CA SER A 63 -16.01 14.14 11.80
C SER A 63 -17.26 14.81 12.37
N LYS A 64 -17.25 15.16 13.66
CA LYS A 64 -18.35 15.87 14.34
C LYS A 64 -18.15 17.38 14.43
N LYS A 65 -16.90 17.85 14.60
CA LYS A 65 -16.59 19.25 14.94
C LYS A 65 -16.13 20.11 13.75
N SER A 66 -15.60 19.51 12.69
CA SER A 66 -15.05 20.24 11.55
C SER A 66 -16.10 20.43 10.45
N ASP A 67 -16.19 21.62 9.87
CA ASP A 67 -16.93 21.86 8.62
C ASP A 67 -16.02 21.90 7.37
N HIS A 68 -14.71 21.69 7.54
CA HIS A 68 -13.76 21.71 6.43
C HIS A 68 -14.05 20.57 5.42
N PRO A 69 -14.38 20.87 4.14
CA PRO A 69 -14.92 19.89 3.20
C PRO A 69 -14.03 18.65 2.99
N ARG A 70 -12.72 18.86 2.83
CA ARG A 70 -11.76 17.75 2.64
C ARG A 70 -11.70 16.83 3.86
N VAL A 71 -11.78 17.38 5.06
CA VAL A 71 -11.68 16.59 6.29
C VAL A 71 -12.95 15.78 6.47
N GLN A 72 -14.11 16.38 6.21
CA GLN A 72 -15.40 15.70 6.20
C GLN A 72 -15.46 14.56 5.18
N GLU A 73 -15.04 14.81 3.94
CA GLU A 73 -14.95 13.78 2.90
C GLU A 73 -14.05 12.61 3.33
N PHE A 74 -12.87 12.91 3.90
CA PHE A 74 -11.96 11.90 4.42
C PHE A 74 -12.62 11.06 5.53
N CYS A 75 -13.21 11.70 6.55
CA CYS A 75 -13.82 11.01 7.67
C CYS A 75 -14.98 10.10 7.22
N GLN A 76 -15.90 10.61 6.40
CA GLN A 76 -17.05 9.84 5.89
C GLN A 76 -16.61 8.63 5.06
N THR A 77 -15.61 8.83 4.19
CA THR A 77 -15.06 7.76 3.36
C THR A 77 -14.40 6.68 4.21
N LEU A 78 -13.60 7.09 5.19
CA LEU A 78 -12.88 6.16 6.07
C LEU A 78 -13.84 5.37 6.98
N GLU A 79 -14.86 6.02 7.56
CA GLU A 79 -15.87 5.38 8.40
C GLU A 79 -16.63 4.29 7.62
N SER A 80 -16.98 4.55 6.36
CA SER A 80 -17.61 3.56 5.47
C SER A 80 -16.72 2.33 5.26
N ASN A 81 -15.41 2.55 5.17
CA ASN A 81 -14.42 1.51 4.89
C ASN A 81 -14.07 0.65 6.12
N VAL A 82 -14.03 1.24 7.32
CA VAL A 82 -13.77 0.52 8.58
C VAL A 82 -14.91 -0.44 8.96
N ASN A 83 -16.07 -0.35 8.29
CA ASN A 83 -17.17 -1.31 8.44
C ASN A 83 -16.95 -2.65 7.70
N LYS A 84 -15.90 -2.78 6.87
CA LYS A 84 -15.55 -4.04 6.20
C LYS A 84 -15.19 -5.14 7.22
N PRO A 85 -15.45 -6.42 6.92
CA PRO A 85 -15.27 -7.52 7.89
C PRO A 85 -13.91 -7.57 8.57
N GLU A 86 -12.81 -7.27 7.87
CA GLU A 86 -11.45 -7.34 8.44
C GLU A 86 -11.19 -6.25 9.50
N PHE A 87 -11.88 -5.11 9.41
CA PHE A 87 -11.75 -3.98 10.33
C PHE A 87 -12.90 -3.86 11.32
N LYS A 88 -13.82 -4.84 11.32
CA LYS A 88 -14.88 -4.93 12.33
C LYS A 88 -14.29 -5.04 13.73
N LYS A 89 -15.14 -4.73 14.71
CA LYS A 89 -14.76 -4.67 16.13
C LYS A 89 -13.94 -5.89 16.59
N GLU A 90 -14.34 -7.10 16.22
CA GLU A 90 -13.62 -8.33 16.59
C GLU A 90 -12.17 -8.35 16.06
N GLY A 91 -11.94 -7.96 14.80
CA GLY A 91 -10.60 -7.86 14.24
C GLY A 91 -9.76 -6.79 14.93
N ARG A 92 -10.37 -5.64 15.25
CA ARG A 92 -9.70 -4.55 15.95
C ARG A 92 -9.34 -4.89 17.40
N ASP A 93 -10.27 -5.53 18.10
CA ASP A 93 -10.08 -5.92 19.50
C ASP A 93 -8.95 -6.95 19.64
N ARG A 94 -8.72 -7.81 18.63
CA ARG A 94 -7.59 -8.77 18.61
C ARG A 94 -6.21 -8.09 18.56
N MET A 95 -6.12 -6.93 17.93
CA MET A 95 -4.86 -6.20 17.75
C MET A 95 -4.70 -5.05 18.74
N LYS A 96 -5.75 -4.74 19.52
CA LYS A 96 -5.74 -3.66 20.52
C LYS A 96 -4.64 -3.91 21.56
N GLY A 97 -3.87 -2.86 21.84
CA GLY A 97 -2.76 -2.93 22.80
C GLY A 97 -1.46 -3.52 22.24
N LYS A 98 -1.43 -3.94 20.98
CA LYS A 98 -0.20 -4.34 20.27
C LYS A 98 0.48 -3.13 19.65
N GLN A 99 1.81 -3.17 19.57
CA GLN A 99 2.68 -2.08 19.16
C GLN A 99 3.62 -2.52 18.03
N ILE A 100 3.78 -1.67 17.02
CA ILE A 100 4.61 -1.97 15.85
C ILE A 100 5.45 -0.78 15.43
N LEU A 101 6.71 -1.05 15.08
CA LEU A 101 7.63 -0.08 14.50
C LEU A 101 7.71 -0.27 12.98
N ILE A 102 7.63 0.82 12.24
CA ILE A 102 7.82 0.83 10.78
C ILE A 102 9.01 1.73 10.44
N VAL A 103 9.97 1.19 9.69
CA VAL A 103 11.17 1.90 9.26
C VAL A 103 10.99 2.39 7.83
N GLY A 104 10.71 3.68 7.67
CA GLY A 104 10.56 4.37 6.38
C GLY A 104 9.15 4.91 6.15
N ALA A 105 9.03 6.21 5.85
CA ALA A 105 7.78 6.88 5.51
C ALA A 105 7.61 7.00 3.98
N GLY A 106 8.06 5.98 3.24
CA GLY A 106 7.72 5.80 1.83
C GLY A 106 6.24 5.44 1.63
N PRO A 107 5.74 5.42 0.38
CA PRO A 107 4.36 5.03 0.10
C PRO A 107 3.94 3.70 0.74
N CYS A 108 4.78 2.67 0.65
CA CYS A 108 4.48 1.36 1.24
C CYS A 108 4.49 1.37 2.77
N GLY A 109 5.44 2.08 3.40
CA GLY A 109 5.52 2.17 4.86
C GLY A 109 4.33 2.91 5.46
N LEU A 110 3.94 4.06 4.89
CA LEU A 110 2.75 4.80 5.33
C LEU A 110 1.46 4.02 5.05
N ARG A 111 1.38 3.30 3.91
CA ARG A 111 0.23 2.46 3.61
C ARG A 111 0.07 1.31 4.61
N ALA A 112 1.16 0.65 4.99
CA ALA A 112 1.17 -0.37 6.03
C ALA A 112 0.77 0.21 7.39
N ALA A 113 1.27 1.41 7.71
CA ALA A 113 0.92 2.10 8.95
C ALA A 113 -0.59 2.32 9.06
N ILE A 114 -1.22 2.80 7.98
CA ILE A 114 -2.66 3.04 7.90
C ILE A 114 -3.43 1.74 8.15
N GLU A 115 -3.09 0.64 7.47
CA GLU A 115 -3.75 -0.66 7.70
C GLU A 115 -3.67 -1.12 9.16
N LEU A 116 -2.47 -1.08 9.75
CA LEU A 116 -2.25 -1.57 11.12
C LEU A 116 -2.96 -0.68 12.15
N ALA A 117 -3.01 0.63 11.90
CA ALA A 117 -3.77 1.56 12.73
C ALA A 117 -5.29 1.36 12.60
N LEU A 118 -5.79 0.99 11.41
CA LEU A 118 -7.19 0.61 11.19
C LEU A 118 -7.54 -0.70 11.87
N LEU A 119 -6.59 -1.65 11.93
CA LEU A 119 -6.67 -2.84 12.74
C LEU A 119 -6.57 -2.55 14.25
N GLY A 120 -6.32 -1.32 14.70
CA GLY A 120 -6.33 -0.97 16.13
C GLY A 120 -4.99 -1.12 16.85
N MET A 121 -3.89 -1.34 16.11
CA MET A 121 -2.54 -1.31 16.69
C MET A 121 -2.08 0.13 16.97
N LYS A 122 -1.18 0.27 17.95
CA LYS A 122 -0.35 1.47 18.07
C LYS A 122 0.81 1.36 17.09
N VAL A 123 0.92 2.32 16.19
CA VAL A 123 1.90 2.31 15.11
C VAL A 123 2.84 3.49 15.25
N VAL A 124 4.14 3.21 15.22
CA VAL A 124 5.20 4.23 15.19
C VAL A 124 5.97 4.08 13.88
N VAL A 125 6.17 5.18 13.17
CA VAL A 125 6.92 5.25 11.91
C VAL A 125 8.13 6.14 12.10
N VAL A 126 9.32 5.66 11.73
CA VAL A 126 10.55 6.47 11.70
C VAL A 126 11.03 6.67 10.28
N GLU A 127 11.37 7.90 9.91
CA GLU A 127 11.91 8.26 8.60
C GLU A 127 13.11 9.15 8.78
N LYS A 128 14.24 8.74 8.20
CA LYS A 128 15.51 9.47 8.33
C LYS A 128 15.50 10.84 7.65
N ARG A 129 14.65 11.05 6.66
CA ARG A 129 14.52 12.35 5.96
C ARG A 129 13.49 13.25 6.66
N THR A 130 13.71 14.54 6.53
CA THR A 130 12.76 15.56 6.99
C THR A 130 11.80 16.04 5.90
N LYS A 131 12.09 15.70 4.63
CA LYS A 131 11.34 16.20 3.46
C LYS A 131 11.04 15.07 2.47
N PHE A 132 9.90 15.20 1.79
CA PHE A 132 9.55 14.39 0.62
C PHE A 132 9.82 15.19 -0.64
N THR A 133 10.80 14.77 -1.44
CA THR A 133 11.29 15.56 -2.58
C THR A 133 11.09 14.90 -3.94
N ARG A 134 10.83 13.59 -3.99
CA ARG A 134 10.80 12.82 -5.24
C ARG A 134 9.58 13.14 -6.09
N ASN A 135 9.78 13.85 -7.19
CA ASN A 135 8.71 14.19 -8.13
C ASN A 135 8.45 13.10 -9.18
N SER A 136 9.29 12.04 -9.22
CA SER A 136 9.08 10.91 -10.12
C SER A 136 7.66 10.36 -10.03
N VAL A 137 7.08 10.04 -11.18
CA VAL A 137 5.69 9.61 -11.31
C VAL A 137 5.59 8.08 -11.29
N LEU A 138 4.69 7.57 -10.45
CA LEU A 138 4.35 6.15 -10.33
C LEU A 138 3.14 5.84 -11.21
N GLN A 139 3.23 4.80 -12.03
CA GLN A 139 2.05 4.22 -12.66
C GLN A 139 1.24 3.43 -11.62
N LEU A 140 -0.07 3.60 -11.64
CA LEU A 140 -1.04 2.94 -10.78
C LEU A 140 -1.76 1.85 -11.57
N TRP A 141 -1.94 0.70 -10.94
CA TRP A 141 -2.87 -0.30 -11.43
C TRP A 141 -4.28 0.07 -10.97
N VAL A 142 -5.31 -0.46 -11.64
CA VAL A 142 -6.71 -0.13 -11.32
C VAL A 142 -7.02 -0.36 -9.83
N PHE A 143 -6.53 -1.47 -9.25
CA PHE A 143 -6.77 -1.74 -7.83
C PHE A 143 -6.17 -0.70 -6.88
N LEU A 144 -5.06 -0.06 -7.25
CA LEU A 144 -4.45 0.98 -6.42
C LEU A 144 -5.29 2.25 -6.41
N VAL A 145 -5.93 2.57 -7.53
CA VAL A 145 -6.85 3.71 -7.60
C VAL A 145 -8.05 3.45 -6.72
N GLU A 146 -8.64 2.25 -6.80
CA GLU A 146 -9.77 1.86 -5.96
C GLU A 146 -9.39 1.78 -4.48
N ASP A 147 -8.23 1.21 -4.14
CA ASP A 147 -7.69 1.17 -2.78
C ASP A 147 -7.54 2.58 -2.17
N LEU A 148 -6.82 3.46 -2.88
CA LEU A 148 -6.58 4.83 -2.42
C LEU A 148 -7.88 5.62 -2.30
N LYS A 149 -8.81 5.49 -3.26
CA LYS A 149 -10.15 6.10 -3.16
C LYS A 149 -10.88 5.60 -1.91
N ALA A 150 -10.86 4.30 -1.66
CA ALA A 150 -11.58 3.70 -0.54
C ALA A 150 -11.06 4.22 0.82
N ILE A 151 -9.76 4.48 0.98
CA ILE A 151 -9.21 5.04 2.23
C ILE A 151 -9.28 6.57 2.32
N GLY A 152 -9.97 7.24 1.38
CA GLY A 152 -10.20 8.69 1.44
C GLY A 152 -9.07 9.54 0.84
N PHE A 153 -8.21 8.98 -0.01
CA PHE A 153 -7.09 9.72 -0.62
C PHE A 153 -7.55 10.95 -1.43
N LYS A 154 -8.72 10.86 -2.08
CA LYS A 154 -9.29 11.93 -2.92
C LYS A 154 -9.56 13.22 -2.14
N ALA A 155 -9.88 13.11 -0.85
CA ALA A 155 -10.09 14.25 0.02
C ALA A 155 -8.91 15.24 0.02
N PHE A 156 -7.67 14.72 0.04
CA PHE A 156 -6.45 15.53 0.05
C PHE A 156 -5.78 15.63 -1.34
N HIS A 157 -6.32 14.94 -2.35
CA HIS A 157 -5.94 15.07 -3.75
C HIS A 157 -7.19 15.00 -4.66
N PRO A 158 -8.00 16.08 -4.76
CA PRO A 158 -9.33 16.02 -5.40
C PRO A 158 -9.33 15.61 -6.87
N LYS A 159 -8.22 15.87 -7.59
CA LYS A 159 -8.03 15.49 -8.99
C LYS A 159 -7.71 14.00 -9.18
N PHE A 160 -7.56 13.23 -8.11
CA PHE A 160 -7.22 11.82 -8.17
C PHE A 160 -8.32 11.00 -8.85
N GLY A 161 -7.98 10.37 -9.98
CA GLY A 161 -8.87 9.48 -10.70
C GLY A 161 -10.14 10.13 -11.26
N LEU A 162 -10.11 11.44 -11.55
CA LEU A 162 -11.16 12.13 -12.32
C LEU A 162 -11.02 11.90 -13.84
N ASP A 163 -9.82 11.57 -14.32
CA ASP A 163 -9.49 11.24 -15.71
C ASP A 163 -9.04 9.77 -15.82
N ASP A 164 -8.60 9.30 -16.99
CA ASP A 164 -7.90 8.03 -17.20
C ASP A 164 -6.45 8.03 -16.64
N ARG A 165 -6.11 9.04 -15.83
CA ARG A 165 -4.82 9.19 -15.14
C ARG A 165 -4.63 8.12 -14.09
N LEU A 166 -3.97 7.05 -14.52
CA LEU A 166 -3.51 5.96 -13.68
C LEU A 166 -2.07 6.23 -13.19
N HIS A 167 -1.83 7.41 -12.61
CA HIS A 167 -0.51 7.75 -12.09
C HIS A 167 -0.53 8.81 -10.98
N VAL A 168 0.53 8.88 -10.17
CA VAL A 168 0.71 9.89 -9.11
C VAL A 168 2.20 10.10 -8.81
N SER A 169 2.64 11.32 -8.49
CA SER A 169 4.03 11.54 -8.06
C SER A 169 4.30 10.91 -6.70
N ILE A 170 5.52 10.40 -6.49
CA ILE A 170 5.92 9.78 -5.22
C ILE A 170 5.70 10.76 -4.06
N ARG A 171 6.15 12.01 -4.20
CA ARG A 171 5.97 13.06 -3.21
C ARG A 171 4.50 13.29 -2.87
N ARG A 172 3.61 13.41 -3.87
CA ARG A 172 2.18 13.62 -3.63
C ARG A 172 1.57 12.46 -2.84
N LEU A 173 1.87 11.23 -3.24
CA LEU A 173 1.41 10.03 -2.54
C LEU A 173 1.90 10.01 -1.09
N GLN A 174 3.17 10.32 -0.84
CA GLN A 174 3.71 10.40 0.53
C GLN A 174 3.04 11.49 1.38
N LEU A 175 2.86 12.70 0.85
CA LEU A 175 2.26 13.81 1.60
C LEU A 175 0.80 13.55 1.98
N VAL A 176 0.02 12.97 1.07
CA VAL A 176 -1.38 12.63 1.35
C VAL A 176 -1.47 11.48 2.35
N LEU A 177 -0.70 10.41 2.17
CA LEU A 177 -0.67 9.30 3.13
C LEU A 177 -0.17 9.75 4.51
N LEU A 178 0.76 10.73 4.59
CA LEU A 178 1.19 11.31 5.85
C LEU A 178 0.02 12.03 6.56
N LYS A 179 -0.76 12.85 5.85
CA LYS A 179 -1.94 13.51 6.44
C LYS A 179 -2.92 12.49 6.99
N MET A 180 -3.22 11.47 6.20
CA MET A 180 -4.14 10.40 6.60
C MET A 180 -3.60 9.63 7.80
N ALA A 181 -2.30 9.34 7.82
CA ALA A 181 -1.67 8.62 8.92
C ALA A 181 -1.75 9.40 10.23
N LEU A 182 -1.47 10.71 10.20
CA LEU A 182 -1.57 11.58 11.36
C LEU A 182 -3.01 11.68 11.88
N LEU A 183 -4.01 11.83 10.99
CA LEU A 183 -5.43 11.85 11.39
C LEU A 183 -5.89 10.53 12.04
N LEU A 184 -5.21 9.41 11.74
CA LEU A 184 -5.39 8.09 12.34
C LEU A 184 -4.61 7.88 13.64
N GLU A 185 -3.92 8.92 14.13
CA GLU A 185 -3.03 8.92 15.29
C GLU A 185 -1.83 7.97 15.18
N ILE A 186 -1.30 7.81 13.97
CA ILE A 186 0.00 7.16 13.76
C ILE A 186 1.11 8.14 14.16
N GLU A 187 2.04 7.69 14.99
CA GLU A 187 3.17 8.50 15.45
C GLU A 187 4.27 8.48 14.39
N VAL A 188 4.52 9.61 13.72
CA VAL A 188 5.50 9.71 12.63
C VAL A 188 6.66 10.62 13.02
N HIS A 189 7.87 10.05 13.15
CA HIS A 189 9.11 10.77 13.44
C HIS A 189 9.93 10.96 12.16
N LEU A 190 9.96 12.20 11.67
CA LEU A 190 10.81 12.62 10.56
C LEU A 190 12.20 13.03 11.08
N GLY A 191 13.24 12.82 10.27
CA GLY A 191 14.63 13.10 10.64
C GLY A 191 15.28 12.05 11.54
N VAL A 192 14.60 10.94 11.86
CA VAL A 192 15.09 9.90 12.78
C VAL A 192 15.51 8.66 12.00
N GLU A 193 16.76 8.24 12.14
CA GLU A 193 17.29 7.06 11.45
C GLU A 193 17.30 5.85 12.37
N PHE A 194 16.64 4.76 11.98
CA PHE A 194 16.77 3.46 12.61
C PHE A 194 18.19 2.91 12.38
N LYS A 195 18.82 2.40 13.44
CA LYS A 195 20.16 1.80 13.38
C LYS A 195 20.15 0.31 13.63
N ASP A 196 19.63 -0.12 14.76
CA ASP A 196 19.69 -1.53 15.16
C ASP A 196 18.56 -1.90 16.13
N LEU A 197 18.37 -3.19 16.34
CA LEU A 197 17.46 -3.79 17.31
C LEU A 197 18.14 -3.98 18.67
N ILE A 198 17.43 -3.59 19.72
CA ILE A 198 17.85 -3.82 21.11
C ILE A 198 16.99 -4.98 21.67
N PRO A 199 17.60 -6.14 21.95
CA PRO A 199 16.88 -7.30 22.46
C PRO A 199 16.40 -7.07 23.91
N PRO A 200 15.30 -7.73 24.32
CA PRO A 200 14.80 -7.62 25.67
C PRO A 200 15.78 -8.20 26.70
N ASN A 201 16.13 -7.40 27.73
CA ASN A 201 17.08 -7.80 28.77
C ASN A 201 16.46 -8.60 29.94
N LYS A 202 15.14 -8.45 30.14
CA LYS A 202 14.35 -9.06 31.23
C LYS A 202 13.12 -9.76 30.65
N LYS A 203 12.53 -10.71 31.41
CA LYS A 203 11.35 -11.49 30.96
C LYS A 203 10.14 -10.61 30.58
N LYS A 204 9.97 -9.46 31.24
CA LYS A 204 8.85 -8.53 31.00
C LYS A 204 9.19 -7.36 30.06
N ALA A 205 10.39 -7.29 29.50
CA ALA A 205 10.77 -6.23 28.58
C ALA A 205 10.52 -6.68 27.13
N GLY A 206 10.04 -5.79 26.28
CA GLY A 206 9.92 -5.99 24.84
C GLY A 206 11.18 -5.60 24.05
N TRP A 207 11.12 -5.78 22.74
CA TRP A 207 12.14 -5.30 21.81
C TRP A 207 12.10 -3.79 21.69
N LYS A 208 13.27 -3.17 21.57
CA LYS A 208 13.44 -1.74 21.33
C LYS A 208 14.30 -1.54 20.09
N ALA A 209 14.48 -0.28 19.68
CA ALA A 209 15.38 0.08 18.60
C ALA A 209 16.37 1.16 19.02
N GLN A 210 17.54 1.11 18.41
CA GLN A 210 18.53 2.17 18.44
C GLN A 210 18.26 3.13 17.29
N TYR A 211 18.38 4.43 17.58
CA TYR A 211 18.14 5.50 16.63
C TYR A 211 19.30 6.49 16.61
N GLU A 212 19.51 7.14 15.46
CA GLU A 212 20.32 8.34 15.32
C GLU A 212 19.45 9.57 15.05
N ASN A 213 20.01 10.75 15.33
CA ASN A 213 19.39 12.06 15.12
C ASN A 213 18.09 12.28 15.94
N LEU A 214 17.98 11.64 17.11
CA LEU A 214 16.89 11.89 18.04
C LEU A 214 16.98 13.29 18.66
N GLU A 215 15.91 14.05 18.53
CA GLU A 215 15.73 15.29 19.28
C GLU A 215 15.33 15.03 20.74
N LYS A 216 15.52 16.02 21.63
CA LYS A 216 15.12 15.90 23.04
C LYS A 216 13.62 15.62 23.21
N SER A 217 12.79 16.21 22.35
CA SER A 217 11.33 16.00 22.30
C SER A 217 10.91 14.57 21.92
N GLN A 218 11.86 13.74 21.45
CA GLN A 218 11.62 12.38 20.97
C GLN A 218 12.27 11.33 21.89
N SER A 219 12.58 11.70 23.14
CA SER A 219 13.24 10.80 24.11
C SER A 219 12.46 9.51 24.36
N ASP A 220 11.14 9.58 24.31
CA ASP A 220 10.23 8.47 24.62
C ASP A 220 10.34 7.33 23.61
N LEU A 221 10.81 7.63 22.40
CA LEU A 221 11.07 6.63 21.37
C LEU A 221 12.14 5.61 21.81
N LYS A 222 13.09 6.01 22.66
CA LYS A 222 14.10 5.09 23.23
C LYS A 222 13.48 4.04 24.16
N SER A 223 12.33 4.34 24.75
CA SER A 223 11.60 3.42 25.61
C SER A 223 10.47 2.67 24.90
N PHE A 224 10.19 2.99 23.64
CA PHE A 224 9.13 2.35 22.87
C PHE A 224 9.43 0.86 22.64
N GLU A 225 8.56 0.01 23.18
CA GLU A 225 8.62 -1.44 23.02
C GLU A 225 7.60 -1.88 21.97
N PHE A 226 8.00 -2.80 21.09
CA PHE A 226 7.15 -3.29 19.99
C PHE A 226 7.26 -4.80 19.82
N GLU A 227 6.15 -5.42 19.39
CA GLU A 227 6.10 -6.85 19.09
C GLU A 227 6.36 -7.14 17.61
N GLY A 228 6.20 -6.15 16.73
CA GLY A 228 6.45 -6.28 15.28
C GLY A 228 7.35 -5.18 14.71
N LEU A 229 8.07 -5.52 13.64
CA LEU A 229 8.89 -4.59 12.86
C LEU A 229 8.57 -4.73 11.37
N ILE A 230 8.31 -3.61 10.68
CA ILE A 230 8.21 -3.58 9.22
C ILE A 230 9.34 -2.71 8.65
N ILE A 231 10.14 -3.30 7.77
CA ILE A 231 11.21 -2.60 7.05
C ILE A 231 10.66 -2.11 5.70
N ALA A 232 10.52 -0.79 5.57
CA ALA A 232 9.99 -0.09 4.40
C ALA A 232 10.96 1.02 3.90
N ASN A 233 12.27 0.85 4.13
CA ASN A 233 13.32 1.85 3.91
C ASN A 233 13.82 1.95 2.45
N GLY A 234 13.17 1.26 1.52
CA GLY A 234 13.44 1.33 0.09
C GLY A 234 14.59 0.44 -0.37
N ARG A 235 15.36 0.88 -1.38
CA ARG A 235 16.48 0.13 -1.95
C ARG A 235 17.65 -0.12 -1.01
N GLN A 236 17.71 0.61 0.12
CA GLN A 236 18.79 0.45 1.07
C GLN A 236 18.63 -0.88 1.79
N GLN A 237 19.42 -1.86 1.37
CA GLN A 237 19.56 -3.10 2.13
C GLN A 237 20.09 -2.72 3.52
N PRO A 238 19.44 -3.18 4.61
CA PRO A 238 20.04 -3.17 5.93
C PRO A 238 21.46 -3.75 5.83
N LYS A 239 22.44 -3.13 6.50
CA LYS A 239 23.76 -3.76 6.59
C LYS A 239 23.60 -5.04 7.40
N GLU A 240 24.15 -6.15 6.93
CA GLU A 240 24.02 -7.41 7.67
C GLU A 240 24.72 -7.31 9.05
N PRO A 241 24.14 -7.92 10.12
CA PRO A 241 22.80 -8.48 10.24
C PRO A 241 21.94 -7.73 11.28
N ASP A 242 21.48 -6.52 10.97
CA ASP A 242 20.56 -5.80 11.87
C ASP A 242 19.19 -6.53 12.00
N VAL A 243 18.76 -7.25 10.95
CA VAL A 243 17.43 -7.92 10.88
C VAL A 243 17.45 -9.41 10.53
N GLY A 244 18.59 -10.00 10.15
CA GLY A 244 18.70 -11.44 9.87
C GLY A 244 18.00 -11.92 8.58
N LEU A 245 17.95 -11.07 7.55
CA LEU A 245 17.40 -11.38 6.22
C LEU A 245 18.50 -11.20 5.17
N GLU A 246 18.39 -11.93 4.06
CA GLU A 246 19.37 -11.93 2.97
C GLU A 246 18.73 -11.49 1.64
N TRP A 247 19.52 -10.86 0.77
CA TRP A 247 19.09 -10.41 -0.55
C TRP A 247 19.84 -11.11 -1.70
N VAL A 248 19.11 -11.41 -2.77
CA VAL A 248 19.67 -11.86 -4.05
C VAL A 248 19.69 -10.68 -5.00
N THR A 249 20.89 -10.35 -5.50
CA THR A 249 21.08 -9.30 -6.49
C THR A 249 21.24 -9.89 -7.88
N ILE A 250 20.34 -9.53 -8.79
CA ILE A 250 20.40 -9.89 -10.20
C ILE A 250 21.09 -8.74 -10.94
N LYS A 251 22.21 -9.04 -11.61
CA LYS A 251 22.89 -8.11 -12.51
C LYS A 251 22.35 -8.29 -13.93
N ARG A 252 22.05 -7.18 -14.60
CA ARG A 252 21.64 -7.11 -16.01
C ARG A 252 22.64 -6.29 -16.82
N LYS A 253 22.33 -6.01 -18.09
CA LYS A 253 23.08 -5.05 -18.91
C LYS A 253 22.91 -3.64 -18.31
N LEU A 254 23.98 -2.84 -18.37
CA LEU A 254 23.98 -1.46 -17.88
C LEU A 254 22.81 -0.69 -18.46
N ALA A 255 22.01 -0.07 -17.59
CA ALA A 255 20.90 0.79 -17.99
C ALA A 255 20.92 2.04 -17.09
N ILE A 256 21.14 3.20 -17.71
CA ILE A 256 21.17 4.50 -17.04
C ILE A 256 19.94 5.28 -17.48
N ALA A 257 19.08 5.60 -16.52
CA ALA A 257 17.88 6.37 -16.76
C ALA A 257 17.98 7.77 -16.19
N VAL A 258 17.42 8.73 -16.90
CA VAL A 258 17.23 10.11 -16.45
C VAL A 258 15.73 10.33 -16.27
N ALA A 259 15.34 10.85 -15.11
CA ALA A 259 13.98 11.27 -14.82
C ALA A 259 13.95 12.79 -14.68
N ALA A 260 13.17 13.47 -15.52
CA ALA A 260 13.08 14.91 -15.54
C ALA A 260 11.63 15.36 -15.31
N ASN A 261 11.46 16.47 -14.58
CA ASN A 261 10.18 17.09 -14.32
C ASN A 261 10.23 18.55 -14.75
N PHE A 262 9.25 18.97 -15.54
CA PHE A 262 9.06 20.36 -15.92
C PHE A 262 7.72 20.89 -15.40
N GLU A 263 7.65 22.19 -15.17
CA GLU A 263 6.45 22.84 -14.65
C GLU A 263 5.29 22.66 -15.63
N ASN A 264 4.13 22.20 -15.14
CA ASN A 264 2.91 22.12 -15.92
C ASN A 264 2.00 23.31 -15.58
N LYS A 265 2.00 24.33 -16.46
CA LYS A 265 1.16 25.54 -16.31
C LYS A 265 -0.30 25.33 -16.70
N ASN A 266 -0.76 24.09 -16.89
CA ASN A 266 -2.11 23.71 -17.34
C ASN A 266 -2.56 24.38 -18.65
N LYS A 267 -1.61 24.88 -19.46
CA LYS A 267 -1.88 25.20 -20.86
C LYS A 267 -1.75 23.91 -21.65
N ASP A 268 -2.55 23.73 -22.69
CA ASP A 268 -2.33 22.67 -23.67
C ASP A 268 -1.04 23.01 -24.41
N ALA A 269 0.06 22.60 -23.81
CA ALA A 269 1.31 22.46 -24.51
C ALA A 269 1.04 21.40 -25.58
N ASP A 270 1.06 21.81 -26.85
CA ASP A 270 1.02 20.93 -28.01
C ASP A 270 2.32 20.11 -28.03
N PHE A 271 2.33 19.05 -27.22
CA PHE A 271 3.35 18.02 -27.33
C PHE A 271 3.08 17.26 -28.62
N LYS A 272 4.16 16.94 -29.36
CA LYS A 272 4.10 16.15 -30.60
C LYS A 272 3.57 14.73 -30.39
N PHE A 273 3.32 14.35 -29.13
CA PHE A 273 2.83 13.05 -28.72
C PHE A 273 1.69 13.22 -27.73
N ASN A 274 0.67 12.39 -27.88
CA ASN A 274 -0.40 12.26 -26.90
C ASN A 274 0.18 11.77 -25.56
N ASP A 275 -0.41 12.20 -24.45
CA ASP A 275 -0.10 11.67 -23.12
C ASP A 275 -0.25 10.15 -23.15
N THR A 276 0.86 9.42 -22.96
CA THR A 276 0.82 7.97 -23.04
C THR A 276 0.27 7.35 -21.75
N GLY A 277 0.07 8.14 -20.68
CA GLY A 277 -0.29 7.62 -19.35
C GLY A 277 0.72 6.57 -18.83
N GLY A 278 1.96 6.61 -19.34
CA GLY A 278 2.98 5.57 -19.14
C GLY A 278 2.62 4.20 -19.74
N LYS A 279 1.69 4.12 -20.69
CA LYS A 279 1.27 2.90 -21.39
C LYS A 279 2.11 2.65 -22.65
N ASP A 280 2.52 3.72 -23.33
CA ASP A 280 3.37 3.63 -24.52
C ASP A 280 4.78 4.13 -24.23
N VAL A 281 5.75 3.23 -24.45
CA VAL A 281 7.18 3.55 -24.48
C VAL A 281 7.50 3.94 -25.91
N MET A 282 8.00 5.16 -26.11
CA MET A 282 8.45 5.58 -27.44
C MET A 282 9.62 4.70 -27.86
N LYS A 283 9.43 3.96 -28.95
CA LYS A 283 10.40 3.05 -29.58
C LYS A 283 10.59 3.33 -31.08
N ASP A 284 9.95 4.40 -31.57
CA ASP A 284 10.04 4.78 -32.98
C ASP A 284 11.48 5.18 -33.31
N LEU A 285 12.11 4.38 -34.16
CA LEU A 285 13.49 4.60 -34.60
C LEU A 285 13.64 5.91 -35.36
N SER A 286 12.62 6.37 -36.08
CA SER A 286 12.66 7.63 -36.82
C SER A 286 12.75 8.82 -35.87
N PHE A 287 11.98 8.80 -34.77
CA PHE A 287 12.06 9.80 -33.72
C PHE A 287 13.43 9.85 -33.05
N PHE A 288 13.99 8.70 -32.65
CA PHE A 288 15.32 8.69 -32.02
C PHE A 288 16.43 9.09 -32.97
N THR A 289 16.29 8.80 -34.27
CA THR A 289 17.20 9.26 -35.31
C THR A 289 17.13 10.79 -35.44
N ASP A 290 15.92 11.36 -35.57
CA ASP A 290 15.71 12.81 -35.66
C ASP A 290 16.18 13.55 -34.39
N LEU A 291 15.92 12.99 -33.20
CA LEU A 291 16.43 13.50 -31.93
C LEU A 291 17.96 13.56 -31.93
N LYS A 292 18.61 12.46 -32.32
CA LYS A 292 20.07 12.38 -32.37
C LYS A 292 20.66 13.35 -33.39
N GLU A 293 20.06 13.49 -34.56
CA GLU A 293 20.52 14.43 -35.59
C GLU A 293 20.39 15.89 -35.16
N LYS A 294 19.29 16.25 -34.46
CA LYS A 294 19.02 17.64 -34.07
C LYS A 294 19.65 18.06 -32.74
N THR A 295 19.85 17.12 -31.82
CA THR A 295 20.27 17.43 -30.44
C THR A 295 21.53 16.71 -30.00
N GLU A 296 21.99 15.72 -30.79
CA GLU A 296 23.07 14.79 -30.44
C GLU A 296 22.80 13.91 -29.19
N VAL A 297 21.54 13.86 -28.73
CA VAL A 297 21.11 12.98 -27.64
C VAL A 297 20.75 11.61 -28.20
N ASP A 298 21.34 10.55 -27.65
CA ASP A 298 21.12 9.16 -28.07
C ASP A 298 20.46 8.36 -26.93
N LEU A 299 19.19 8.03 -27.12
CA LEU A 299 18.35 7.34 -26.14
C LEU A 299 17.96 5.94 -26.64
N GLU A 300 17.74 5.02 -25.69
CA GLU A 300 17.16 3.70 -25.95
C GLU A 300 15.64 3.68 -25.84
N ASN A 301 15.09 4.51 -24.94
CA ASN A 301 13.66 4.64 -24.70
C ASN A 301 13.33 6.00 -24.09
N LEU A 302 12.07 6.41 -24.26
CA LEU A 302 11.50 7.62 -23.70
C LEU A 302 10.03 7.36 -23.29
N VAL A 303 9.66 7.85 -22.11
CA VAL A 303 8.30 7.86 -21.59
C VAL A 303 7.97 9.28 -21.17
N TYR A 304 6.79 9.76 -21.56
CA TYR A 304 6.24 11.05 -21.15
C TYR A 304 4.91 10.82 -20.42
N ILE A 305 4.71 11.51 -19.30
CA ILE A 305 3.47 11.47 -18.50
C ILE A 305 3.05 12.90 -18.17
N ARG A 306 1.80 13.27 -18.49
CA ARG A 306 1.22 14.58 -18.15
C ARG A 306 0.52 14.54 -16.78
N GLY A 307 1.22 14.97 -15.74
CA GLY A 307 0.70 15.03 -14.37
C GLY A 307 0.67 16.43 -13.77
N GLU A 308 0.99 16.52 -12.48
CA GLU A 308 1.27 17.81 -11.81
C GLU A 308 2.49 18.52 -12.42
N THR A 309 3.37 17.75 -13.05
CA THR A 309 4.53 18.16 -13.84
C THR A 309 4.45 17.48 -15.22
N HIS A 310 5.18 18.01 -16.20
CA HIS A 310 5.53 17.25 -17.40
C HIS A 310 6.69 16.33 -17.04
N TYR A 311 6.39 15.04 -16.88
CA TYR A 311 7.36 14.06 -16.42
C TYR A 311 7.92 13.24 -17.57
N PHE A 312 9.25 13.16 -17.65
CA PHE A 312 9.97 12.38 -18.63
C PHE A 312 10.84 11.34 -17.93
N VAL A 313 10.83 10.11 -18.45
CA VAL A 313 11.81 9.08 -18.11
C VAL A 313 12.45 8.61 -19.39
N MET A 314 13.76 8.66 -19.45
CA MET A 314 14.53 8.29 -20.63
C MET A 314 15.70 7.40 -20.24
N THR A 315 16.06 6.46 -21.09
CA THR A 315 17.27 5.65 -20.91
C THR A 315 18.33 6.13 -21.88
N GLY A 316 19.40 6.71 -21.35
CA GLY A 316 20.52 7.21 -22.16
C GLY A 316 21.58 6.14 -22.39
N LYS A 317 22.16 6.11 -23.59
CA LYS A 317 23.32 5.26 -23.86
C LYS A 317 24.54 5.80 -23.11
N LYS A 318 25.26 4.93 -22.41
CA LYS A 318 26.43 5.29 -21.58
C LYS A 318 27.44 6.15 -22.32
N ASP A 319 27.85 5.72 -23.52
CA ASP A 319 28.86 6.42 -24.31
C ASP A 319 28.40 7.82 -24.72
N ASN A 320 27.10 8.02 -24.99
CA ASN A 320 26.53 9.33 -25.30
C ASN A 320 26.44 10.23 -24.07
N LEU A 321 26.11 9.67 -22.89
CA LEU A 321 26.11 10.42 -21.63
C LEU A 321 27.53 10.91 -21.29
N ILE A 322 28.56 10.11 -21.58
CA ILE A 322 29.96 10.49 -21.40
C ILE A 322 30.39 11.53 -22.44
N SER A 323 30.09 11.31 -23.73
CA SER A 323 30.51 12.25 -24.79
C SER A 323 29.85 13.62 -24.65
N ARG A 324 28.65 13.71 -24.07
CA ARG A 324 27.98 14.98 -23.73
C ARG A 324 28.47 15.60 -22.41
N GLY A 325 29.35 14.92 -21.68
CA GLY A 325 29.88 15.35 -20.40
C GLY A 325 28.88 15.29 -19.25
N VAL A 326 27.73 14.60 -19.40
CA VAL A 326 26.79 14.34 -18.30
C VAL A 326 27.47 13.44 -17.26
N LEU A 327 28.21 12.44 -17.74
CA LEU A 327 29.13 11.65 -16.95
C LEU A 327 30.55 12.12 -17.28
N LYS A 328 31.31 12.51 -16.26
CA LYS A 328 32.66 13.10 -16.45
C LYS A 328 33.68 12.06 -16.89
N GLU A 329 33.60 10.86 -16.32
CA GLU A 329 34.51 9.75 -16.58
C GLU A 329 33.75 8.45 -16.80
N ASP A 330 34.33 7.57 -17.61
CA ASP A 330 33.92 6.18 -17.66
C ASP A 330 34.41 5.42 -16.42
N LYS A 331 33.55 5.31 -15.42
CA LYS A 331 33.82 4.57 -14.18
C LYS A 331 33.22 3.17 -14.19
N ALA A 332 33.67 2.36 -13.23
CA ALA A 332 33.03 1.09 -12.93
C ALA A 332 31.55 1.27 -12.61
N GLN A 333 30.74 0.24 -12.88
CA GLN A 333 29.28 0.29 -12.73
C GLN A 333 28.81 0.79 -11.35
N ALA A 334 29.48 0.39 -10.27
CA ALA A 334 29.11 0.79 -8.90
C ALA A 334 29.32 2.28 -8.63
N GLU A 335 30.19 2.94 -9.40
CA GLU A 335 30.66 4.31 -9.20
C GLU A 335 30.22 5.24 -10.35
N ILE A 336 29.57 4.70 -11.39
CA ILE A 336 29.24 5.45 -12.61
C ILE A 336 28.33 6.65 -12.32
N LEU A 337 27.44 6.53 -11.33
CA LEU A 337 26.54 7.61 -10.88
C LEU A 337 26.98 8.23 -9.54
N ASP A 338 28.26 8.12 -9.18
CA ASP A 338 28.79 8.89 -8.06
C ASP A 338 28.52 10.37 -8.28
N LYS A 339 28.11 11.07 -7.22
CA LYS A 339 27.80 12.51 -7.29
C LYS A 339 28.94 13.34 -7.87
N SER A 340 30.19 12.93 -7.64
CA SER A 340 31.38 13.59 -8.19
C SER A 340 31.53 13.37 -9.70
N ASN A 341 31.01 12.26 -10.23
CA ASN A 341 31.09 11.89 -11.64
C ASN A 341 29.94 12.47 -12.49
N ILE A 342 28.91 13.04 -11.86
CA ILE A 342 27.77 13.63 -12.57
C ILE A 342 27.99 15.14 -12.74
N ASP A 343 27.90 15.63 -13.97
CA ASP A 343 27.76 17.06 -14.24
C ASP A 343 26.27 17.42 -14.29
N ARG A 344 25.82 18.20 -13.31
CA ARG A 344 24.40 18.50 -13.13
C ARG A 344 23.86 19.46 -14.20
N ASP A 345 24.67 20.42 -14.65
CA ASP A 345 24.24 21.38 -15.66
C ASP A 345 24.12 20.71 -17.03
N LYS A 346 25.05 19.81 -17.36
CA LYS A 346 24.95 18.99 -18.57
C LYS A 346 23.75 18.03 -18.52
N LEU A 347 23.45 17.45 -17.36
CA LEU A 347 22.26 16.62 -17.17
C LEU A 347 20.96 17.41 -17.39
N ILE A 348 20.88 18.63 -16.84
CA ILE A 348 19.75 19.55 -17.04
C ILE A 348 19.56 19.87 -18.52
N ASN A 349 20.65 20.20 -19.22
CA ASN A 349 20.61 20.52 -20.65
C ASN A 349 20.17 19.33 -21.49
N LEU A 350 20.69 18.12 -21.23
CA LEU A 350 20.23 16.90 -21.91
C LEU A 350 18.72 16.71 -21.75
N ALA A 351 18.20 16.85 -20.53
CA ALA A 351 16.76 16.71 -20.29
C ALA A 351 15.94 17.79 -20.99
N LYS A 352 16.42 19.04 -21.03
CA LYS A 352 15.79 20.14 -21.77
C LYS A 352 15.77 19.89 -23.28
N ASP A 353 16.88 19.43 -23.85
CA ASP A 353 16.99 19.12 -25.29
C ASP A 353 15.93 18.09 -25.69
N VAL A 354 15.80 17.01 -24.92
CA VAL A 354 14.80 15.96 -25.15
C VAL A 354 13.39 16.52 -25.01
N ALA A 355 13.10 17.24 -23.93
CA ALA A 355 11.76 17.76 -23.68
C ALA A 355 11.33 18.80 -24.73
N GLN A 356 12.24 19.69 -25.15
CA GLN A 356 12.01 20.69 -26.19
C GLN A 356 11.76 20.03 -27.55
N HIS A 357 12.48 18.94 -27.84
CA HIS A 357 12.27 18.17 -29.06
C HIS A 357 10.88 17.52 -29.12
N CYS A 358 10.36 17.08 -27.96
CA CYS A 358 9.00 16.54 -27.82
C CYS A 358 7.88 17.58 -27.91
N THR A 359 8.18 18.88 -27.81
CA THR A 359 7.20 19.96 -27.93
C THR A 359 7.28 20.66 -29.28
N ASP A 360 6.18 21.27 -29.72
CA ASP A 360 6.26 22.26 -30.77
C ASP A 360 7.03 23.49 -30.29
N SER A 361 7.88 24.01 -31.18
CA SER A 361 8.87 25.06 -30.93
C SER A 361 8.18 26.35 -30.47
N GLY A 362 8.13 26.56 -29.15
CA GLY A 362 7.53 27.76 -28.56
C GLY A 362 7.16 27.63 -27.08
N ILE A 363 7.10 26.41 -26.52
CA ILE A 363 6.77 26.21 -25.10
C ILE A 363 8.04 26.31 -24.24
N PRO A 364 8.18 27.33 -23.37
CA PRO A 364 9.28 27.38 -22.41
C PRO A 364 9.03 26.33 -21.32
N LEU A 365 9.87 25.30 -21.27
CA LEU A 365 9.81 24.26 -20.23
C LEU A 365 10.75 24.63 -19.07
N GLU A 366 10.15 25.09 -17.97
CA GLU A 366 10.87 25.38 -16.73
C GLU A 366 11.12 24.07 -15.96
N MET A 367 12.39 23.79 -15.67
CA MET A 367 12.76 22.56 -14.97
C MET A 367 12.45 22.66 -13.48
N VAL A 368 11.67 21.69 -12.99
CA VAL A 368 11.37 21.51 -11.58
C VAL A 368 12.43 20.65 -10.92
N ASP A 369 12.80 19.53 -11.56
CA ASP A 369 13.74 18.56 -11.00
C ASP A 369 14.33 17.65 -12.08
N VAL A 370 15.54 17.14 -11.85
CA VAL A 370 16.16 16.09 -12.67
C VAL A 370 16.99 15.17 -11.78
N ASP A 371 16.80 13.87 -11.98
CA ASP A 371 17.53 12.81 -11.31
C ASP A 371 18.04 11.79 -12.35
N ILE A 372 19.10 11.08 -11.98
CA ILE A 372 19.71 10.01 -12.80
C ILE A 372 19.83 8.73 -11.95
N PHE A 373 19.51 7.58 -12.54
CA PHE A 373 19.40 6.29 -11.88
C PHE A 373 20.07 5.18 -12.68
N GLU A 374 20.61 4.21 -11.95
CA GLU A 374 21.22 2.99 -12.49
C GLU A 374 20.28 1.80 -12.18
N PHE A 375 19.90 1.05 -13.22
CA PHE A 375 18.90 -0.04 -13.17
C PHE A 375 19.46 -1.44 -13.45
N THR A 376 20.77 -1.54 -13.61
CA THR A 376 21.52 -2.75 -13.93
C THR A 376 21.41 -3.79 -12.83
N SER A 377 21.47 -3.37 -11.56
CA SER A 377 21.32 -4.28 -10.42
C SER A 377 19.94 -4.15 -9.78
N ARG A 378 19.29 -5.30 -9.58
CA ARG A 378 18.00 -5.37 -8.86
C ARG A 378 18.12 -6.41 -7.76
N ALA A 379 17.77 -6.02 -6.55
CA ALA A 379 17.76 -6.91 -5.40
C ALA A 379 16.33 -7.33 -5.03
N HIS A 380 16.20 -8.53 -4.51
CA HIS A 380 15.01 -8.99 -3.80
C HIS A 380 15.42 -9.86 -2.61
N ALA A 381 14.63 -9.85 -1.54
CA ALA A 381 14.91 -10.67 -0.38
C ALA A 381 14.68 -12.15 -0.70
N LYS A 382 15.51 -13.03 -0.12
CA LYS A 382 15.31 -14.49 -0.20
C LYS A 382 14.02 -14.88 0.50
N GLU A 383 13.87 -14.40 1.73
CA GLU A 383 12.69 -14.60 2.57
C GLU A 383 11.98 -13.25 2.81
N PRO A 384 10.64 -13.23 2.86
CA PRO A 384 9.87 -12.00 3.01
C PRO A 384 9.76 -11.50 4.45
N ALA A 385 10.02 -12.38 5.42
CA ALA A 385 9.89 -12.15 6.84
C ALA A 385 10.77 -13.13 7.63
N VAL A 386 11.03 -12.82 8.89
CA VAL A 386 11.75 -13.68 9.82
C VAL A 386 11.25 -13.47 11.25
N LEU A 387 11.30 -14.53 12.06
CA LEU A 387 11.10 -14.45 13.50
C LEU A 387 12.44 -14.33 14.21
N LYS A 388 12.67 -13.23 14.94
CA LYS A 388 13.84 -13.06 15.79
C LYS A 388 13.50 -13.53 17.21
N ALA A 389 13.99 -14.72 17.55
CA ALA A 389 13.74 -15.32 18.86
C ALA A 389 14.41 -14.52 19.98
N ALA A 390 13.69 -14.28 21.07
CA ALA A 390 14.25 -13.71 22.29
C ALA A 390 14.52 -14.80 23.32
N LYS A 391 15.64 -14.70 24.05
CA LYS A 391 16.05 -15.67 25.10
C LYS A 391 15.01 -15.90 26.21
N LYS A 392 13.97 -15.07 26.30
CA LYS A 392 13.02 -15.01 27.44
C LYS A 392 11.54 -14.96 27.03
N GLY A 393 11.18 -15.30 25.79
CA GLY A 393 9.78 -15.49 25.36
C GLY A 393 9.05 -14.25 24.82
N ASN A 394 9.78 -13.27 24.30
CA ASN A 394 9.23 -12.06 23.65
C ASN A 394 9.78 -11.98 22.24
N ASP A 395 9.35 -12.87 21.34
CA ASP A 395 9.88 -12.92 19.98
C ASP A 395 9.43 -11.69 19.16
N LEU A 396 10.19 -11.34 18.12
CA LEU A 396 9.91 -10.23 17.23
C LEU A 396 9.67 -10.76 15.82
N MET A 397 8.50 -10.50 15.25
CA MET A 397 8.25 -10.75 13.83
C MET A 397 8.73 -9.55 13.02
N ILE A 398 9.57 -9.81 12.02
CA ILE A 398 10.10 -8.80 11.11
C ILE A 398 9.60 -9.10 9.70
N GLY A 399 8.96 -8.13 9.06
CA GLY A 399 8.48 -8.23 7.68
C GLY A 399 9.04 -7.16 6.75
N LEU A 400 9.23 -7.49 5.48
CA LEU A 400 9.67 -6.55 4.44
C LEU A 400 8.49 -6.11 3.55
N VAL A 401 8.44 -4.82 3.18
CA VAL A 401 7.44 -4.26 2.26
C VAL A 401 8.05 -3.31 1.22
N GLY A 402 7.48 -3.28 0.02
CA GLY A 402 7.93 -2.40 -1.06
C GLY A 402 9.32 -2.75 -1.58
N ASP A 403 10.10 -1.72 -1.93
CA ASP A 403 11.42 -1.88 -2.53
C ASP A 403 12.46 -2.58 -1.61
N SER A 404 12.22 -2.65 -0.30
CA SER A 404 13.08 -3.42 0.62
C SER A 404 12.88 -4.93 0.42
N LEU A 405 11.68 -5.36 0.05
CA LEU A 405 11.37 -6.76 -0.28
C LEU A 405 11.81 -7.10 -1.70
N LYS A 406 11.41 -6.28 -2.69
CA LYS A 406 11.65 -6.55 -4.11
C LYS A 406 11.77 -5.24 -4.88
N GLN A 407 12.95 -4.95 -5.39
CA GLN A 407 13.21 -3.75 -6.17
C GLN A 407 12.52 -3.83 -7.55
N PRO A 408 11.73 -2.82 -7.94
CA PRO A 408 11.03 -2.83 -9.21
C PRO A 408 11.90 -2.36 -10.36
N PHE A 409 11.53 -2.76 -11.57
CA PHE A 409 11.97 -2.11 -12.79
C PHE A 409 10.92 -1.07 -13.19
N TRP A 410 11.26 0.21 -13.08
CA TRP A 410 10.28 1.29 -13.23
C TRP A 410 9.60 1.32 -14.60
N PRO A 411 10.27 0.99 -15.73
CA PRO A 411 9.62 0.94 -17.03
C PRO A 411 8.49 -0.11 -17.14
N GLU A 412 8.46 -1.13 -16.30
CA GLU A 412 7.36 -2.11 -16.25
C GLU A 412 6.13 -1.61 -15.47
N GLY A 413 6.24 -0.48 -14.75
CA GLY A 413 5.11 0.11 -14.02
C GLY A 413 4.54 -0.76 -12.90
N VAL A 414 5.34 -1.67 -12.33
CA VAL A 414 4.89 -2.66 -11.32
C VAL A 414 5.21 -2.26 -9.88
N GLY A 415 6.06 -1.25 -9.67
CA GLY A 415 6.68 -1.02 -8.36
C GLY A 415 5.71 -0.76 -7.23
N ILE A 416 4.84 0.23 -7.37
CA ILE A 416 3.87 0.56 -6.30
C ILE A 416 2.78 -0.51 -6.18
N ALA A 417 2.42 -1.20 -7.26
CA ALA A 417 1.46 -2.31 -7.23
C ALA A 417 2.00 -3.48 -6.41
N HIS A 418 3.17 -4.01 -6.77
CA HIS A 418 3.83 -5.07 -6.00
C HIS A 418 4.14 -4.61 -4.57
N GLY A 419 4.47 -3.33 -4.40
CA GLY A 419 4.65 -2.72 -3.09
C GLY A 419 3.40 -2.83 -2.20
N TYR A 420 2.22 -2.44 -2.69
CA TYR A 420 0.99 -2.52 -1.88
C TYR A 420 0.51 -3.96 -1.67
N PHE A 421 0.69 -4.85 -2.65
CA PHE A 421 0.48 -6.28 -2.41
C PHE A 421 1.35 -6.79 -1.25
N SER A 422 2.64 -6.45 -1.23
CA SER A 422 3.53 -6.83 -0.12
C SER A 422 3.12 -6.20 1.21
N VAL A 423 2.53 -5.00 1.20
CA VAL A 423 1.95 -4.36 2.39
C VAL A 423 0.80 -5.21 2.92
N PHE A 424 -0.18 -5.54 2.08
CA PHE A 424 -1.32 -6.35 2.50
C PHE A 424 -0.91 -7.73 3.02
N ASP A 425 0.04 -8.40 2.37
CA ASP A 425 0.57 -9.69 2.81
C ASP A 425 1.26 -9.59 4.17
N THR A 426 2.02 -8.53 4.39
CA THR A 426 2.76 -8.34 5.65
C THR A 426 1.84 -7.91 6.78
N VAL A 427 0.81 -7.11 6.50
CA VAL A 427 -0.23 -6.77 7.48
C VAL A 427 -1.03 -8.01 7.86
N TRP A 428 -1.40 -8.85 6.88
CA TRP A 428 -2.10 -10.11 7.14
C TRP A 428 -1.26 -11.04 8.01
N MET A 429 0.03 -11.19 7.71
CA MET A 429 0.97 -11.94 8.54
C MET A 429 1.02 -11.43 9.99
N MET A 430 1.06 -10.11 10.20
CA MET A 430 1.00 -9.53 11.54
C MET A 430 -0.34 -9.81 12.24
N TYR A 431 -1.45 -9.80 11.50
CA TYR A 431 -2.77 -10.15 12.02
C TYR A 431 -2.88 -11.64 12.40
N GLU A 432 -2.38 -12.55 11.56
CA GLU A 432 -2.30 -13.98 11.85
C GLU A 432 -1.48 -14.25 13.13
N TRP A 433 -0.33 -13.60 13.26
CA TRP A 433 0.57 -13.83 14.40
C TRP A 433 0.09 -13.16 15.69
N LEU A 434 -0.25 -11.87 15.67
CA LEU A 434 -0.58 -11.14 16.90
C LEU A 434 -2.06 -11.27 17.28
N GLY A 435 -2.95 -11.32 16.29
CA GLY A 435 -4.39 -11.28 16.48
C GLY A 435 -5.06 -12.65 16.50
N LEU A 436 -4.68 -13.54 15.58
CA LEU A 436 -5.14 -14.93 15.56
C LEU A 436 -4.26 -15.85 16.42
N GLN A 437 -3.05 -15.40 16.78
CA GLN A 437 -2.10 -16.15 17.60
C GLN A 437 -1.74 -17.51 16.99
N LEU A 438 -1.62 -17.55 15.65
CA LEU A 438 -1.15 -18.75 14.95
C LEU A 438 0.34 -19.02 15.26
N PRO A 439 0.77 -20.30 15.22
CA PRO A 439 2.17 -20.66 15.37
C PRO A 439 3.07 -19.91 14.37
N ALA A 440 4.23 -19.45 14.83
CA ALA A 440 5.08 -18.57 14.03
C ALA A 440 5.62 -19.25 12.76
N ASP A 441 5.87 -20.56 12.79
CA ASP A 441 6.26 -21.36 11.64
C ASP A 441 5.16 -21.44 10.58
N GLU A 442 3.90 -21.61 11.00
CA GLU A 442 2.74 -21.56 10.11
C GLU A 442 2.60 -20.17 9.45
N VAL A 443 2.71 -19.11 10.25
CA VAL A 443 2.62 -17.72 9.74
C VAL A 443 3.74 -17.40 8.75
N LEU A 444 4.99 -17.78 9.05
CA LEU A 444 6.12 -17.58 8.15
C LEU A 444 5.94 -18.36 6.84
N GLN A 445 5.39 -19.57 6.90
CA GLN A 445 5.08 -20.37 5.71
C GLN A 445 3.98 -19.71 4.86
N ASN A 446 2.87 -19.27 5.47
CA ASN A 446 1.81 -18.52 4.77
C ASN A 446 2.37 -17.24 4.11
N ARG A 447 3.26 -16.51 4.79
CA ARG A 447 3.93 -15.33 4.24
C ARG A 447 4.84 -15.67 3.07
N LYS A 448 5.51 -16.82 3.10
CA LYS A 448 6.35 -17.33 2.01
C LYS A 448 5.53 -17.71 0.78
N ASP A 449 4.38 -18.35 0.98
CA ASP A 449 3.46 -18.72 -0.10
C ASP A 449 2.88 -17.47 -0.80
N THR A 450 2.46 -16.46 -0.02
CA THR A 450 2.02 -15.17 -0.57
C THR A 450 3.14 -14.43 -1.29
N TYR A 451 4.40 -14.51 -0.80
CA TYR A 451 5.55 -13.97 -1.53
C TYR A 451 5.79 -14.69 -2.87
N GLY A 452 5.56 -16.00 -2.93
CA GLY A 452 5.55 -16.76 -4.18
C GLY A 452 4.51 -16.22 -5.16
N CYS A 453 3.28 -15.98 -4.69
CA CYS A 453 2.21 -15.39 -5.50
C CYS A 453 2.55 -13.98 -5.99
N LEU A 454 3.13 -13.14 -5.13
CA LEU A 454 3.58 -11.79 -5.48
C LEU A 454 4.63 -11.78 -6.59
N LYS A 455 5.49 -12.80 -6.69
CA LYS A 455 6.50 -12.88 -7.76
C LYS A 455 5.86 -13.09 -9.14
N GLU A 456 4.66 -13.66 -9.20
CA GLU A 456 3.96 -14.03 -10.44
C GLU A 456 2.77 -13.10 -10.79
N ILE A 457 2.38 -12.19 -9.89
CA ILE A 457 1.23 -11.30 -10.13
C ILE A 457 1.54 -10.25 -11.21
N THR A 458 0.63 -10.14 -12.17
CA THR A 458 0.66 -9.25 -13.34
C THR A 458 -0.72 -8.59 -13.50
N LYS A 459 -0.84 -7.56 -14.35
CA LYS A 459 -2.16 -6.98 -14.67
C LYS A 459 -3.15 -8.00 -15.26
N GLY A 460 -2.65 -9.04 -15.94
CA GLY A 460 -3.48 -10.02 -16.66
C GLY A 460 -4.01 -11.17 -15.81
N ASN A 461 -3.46 -11.42 -14.62
CA ASN A 461 -3.88 -12.52 -13.73
C ASN A 461 -4.42 -12.03 -12.37
N MET A 462 -4.74 -10.74 -12.27
CA MET A 462 -5.45 -10.20 -11.11
C MET A 462 -6.89 -10.72 -11.05
N VAL A 463 -7.34 -11.07 -9.85
CA VAL A 463 -8.76 -11.33 -9.59
C VAL A 463 -9.53 -10.01 -9.46
N ALA A 464 -10.87 -10.09 -9.50
CA ALA A 464 -11.74 -8.93 -9.41
C ALA A 464 -11.46 -8.08 -8.15
N VAL A 465 -11.29 -6.77 -8.36
CA VAL A 465 -10.79 -5.82 -7.34
C VAL A 465 -11.80 -5.51 -6.24
N ARG A 466 -13.11 -5.70 -6.51
CA ARG A 466 -14.22 -5.25 -5.64
C ARG A 466 -14.05 -5.66 -4.18
N ASP A 467 -13.51 -6.84 -3.94
CA ASP A 467 -13.40 -7.44 -2.60
C ASP A 467 -11.96 -7.47 -2.07
N TYR A 468 -11.05 -6.68 -2.65
CA TYR A 468 -9.68 -6.61 -2.15
C TYR A 468 -9.65 -6.08 -0.71
N GLY A 469 -8.85 -6.75 0.10
CA GLY A 469 -8.53 -6.43 1.48
C GLY A 469 -7.20 -7.06 1.87
N ILE A 470 -6.87 -7.04 3.15
CA ILE A 470 -5.61 -7.62 3.65
C ILE A 470 -5.55 -9.14 3.47
N ASP A 471 -6.69 -9.83 3.49
CA ASP A 471 -6.78 -11.28 3.30
C ASP A 471 -6.27 -11.72 1.91
N PRO A 472 -5.18 -12.51 1.83
CA PRO A 472 -4.61 -12.97 0.57
C PRO A 472 -5.55 -13.87 -0.23
N LEU A 473 -6.51 -14.56 0.40
CA LEU A 473 -7.51 -15.37 -0.32
C LEU A 473 -8.31 -14.53 -1.29
N LYS A 474 -8.56 -13.26 -0.97
CA LYS A 474 -9.32 -12.32 -1.81
C LYS A 474 -8.50 -11.72 -2.96
N ARG A 475 -7.17 -11.87 -2.91
CA ARG A 475 -6.23 -11.23 -3.85
C ARG A 475 -5.56 -12.23 -4.79
N TYR A 476 -5.29 -13.45 -4.34
CA TYR A 476 -4.54 -14.45 -5.09
C TYR A 476 -5.35 -15.72 -5.31
N ALA A 477 -5.72 -15.98 -6.57
CA ALA A 477 -6.33 -17.27 -6.96
C ALA A 477 -5.40 -18.44 -6.62
N LYS A 478 -4.12 -18.33 -6.95
CA LYS A 478 -3.10 -19.36 -6.67
C LYS A 478 -2.99 -19.71 -5.17
N TYR A 479 -3.03 -18.71 -4.28
CA TYR A 479 -2.99 -18.94 -2.83
C TYR A 479 -4.25 -19.64 -2.34
N ARG A 480 -5.41 -19.26 -2.87
CA ARG A 480 -6.69 -19.93 -2.58
C ARG A 480 -6.64 -21.41 -2.98
N ASP A 481 -6.11 -21.71 -4.16
CA ASP A 481 -5.97 -23.09 -4.64
C ASP A 481 -4.98 -23.90 -3.81
N MET A 482 -3.92 -23.27 -3.26
CA MET A 482 -3.01 -23.92 -2.30
C MET A 482 -3.76 -24.28 -1.02
N LYS A 483 -4.47 -23.32 -0.40
CA LYS A 483 -5.18 -23.54 0.87
C LYS A 483 -6.34 -24.53 0.74
N ASN A 484 -7.03 -24.56 -0.39
CA ASN A 484 -8.06 -25.56 -0.66
C ASN A 484 -7.48 -26.98 -0.73
N ARG A 485 -6.30 -27.16 -1.34
CA ARG A 485 -5.62 -28.47 -1.40
C ARG A 485 -5.14 -28.91 -0.03
N GLU A 486 -4.52 -28.01 0.75
CA GLU A 486 -4.11 -28.30 2.13
C GLU A 486 -5.31 -28.71 3.01
N ALA A 487 -6.48 -28.11 2.81
CA ALA A 487 -7.70 -28.47 3.53
C ALA A 487 -8.22 -29.86 3.13
N GLN A 488 -8.21 -30.20 1.83
CA GLN A 488 -8.61 -31.52 1.33
C GLN A 488 -7.68 -32.64 1.84
N GLU A 489 -6.36 -32.41 1.80
CA GLU A 489 -5.38 -33.37 2.32
C GLU A 489 -5.57 -33.62 3.82
N LYS A 490 -5.92 -32.60 4.61
CA LYS A 490 -6.23 -32.76 6.03
C LYS A 490 -7.51 -33.55 6.28
N THR A 491 -8.53 -33.44 5.41
CA THR A 491 -9.76 -34.23 5.52
C THR A 491 -9.56 -35.70 5.10
N ASP A 492 -8.70 -35.96 4.11
CA ASP A 492 -8.42 -37.33 3.63
C ASP A 492 -7.54 -38.14 4.60
N VAL A 493 -6.80 -37.46 5.50
CA VAL A 493 -5.91 -38.08 6.51
C VAL A 493 -6.65 -38.50 7.80
N ILE A 494 -7.99 -38.41 7.84
CA ILE A 494 -8.81 -39.02 8.90
C ILE A 494 -9.47 -40.30 8.35
N PRO A 495 -8.89 -41.51 8.53
CA PRO A 495 -9.56 -42.74 8.14
C PRO A 495 -10.74 -43.02 9.08
N GLU A 496 -11.85 -43.50 8.50
CA GLU A 496 -12.98 -44.10 9.22
C GLU A 496 -12.50 -45.15 10.24
N VAL A 497 -12.39 -44.77 11.51
CA VAL A 497 -12.32 -45.71 12.64
C VAL A 497 -13.66 -45.69 13.37
N VAL A 498 -14.73 -46.07 12.68
CA VAL A 498 -15.95 -46.54 13.36
C VAL A 498 -16.55 -47.70 12.56
N ASN A 499 -16.55 -48.88 13.20
CA ASN A 499 -17.32 -50.10 12.95
C ASN A 499 -16.59 -51.32 12.40
N LYS A 500 -15.70 -51.90 13.23
CA LYS A 500 -15.63 -53.36 13.38
C LYS A 500 -15.38 -53.75 14.84
N LYS A 501 -16.45 -54.07 15.59
CA LYS A 501 -16.54 -55.22 16.53
C LYS A 501 -17.81 -55.17 17.40
N LYS A 502 -18.74 -56.08 17.10
CA LYS A 502 -19.71 -56.83 17.96
C LYS A 502 -20.85 -57.25 17.03
N LYS A 503 -21.24 -58.51 16.83
CA LYS A 503 -21.13 -59.75 17.61
C LYS A 503 -21.18 -60.95 16.64
N LYS A 504 -20.60 -62.06 17.08
CA LYS A 504 -20.85 -63.41 16.56
C LYS A 504 -21.91 -64.11 17.45
N ASP A 505 -22.62 -65.02 16.82
CA ASP A 505 -23.30 -66.22 17.33
C ASP A 505 -24.75 -66.12 17.88
N ASP A 506 -25.66 -66.49 16.97
CA ASP A 506 -26.47 -67.73 16.98
C ASP A 506 -27.97 -67.73 17.34
N THR A 507 -28.69 -68.48 16.47
CA THR A 507 -30.02 -69.11 16.57
C THR A 507 -31.30 -68.28 16.30
N SER A 508 -31.96 -68.63 15.18
CA SER A 508 -33.38 -68.35 14.81
C SER A 508 -34.35 -69.28 15.58
N PRO A 509 -35.69 -69.28 15.35
CA PRO A 509 -36.59 -68.34 14.65
C PRO A 509 -37.88 -67.99 15.46
N ASN A 510 -38.65 -66.98 15.05
CA ASN A 510 -40.13 -67.08 14.89
C ASN A 510 -40.81 -65.77 14.46
N VAL A 511 -41.55 -65.93 13.35
CA VAL A 511 -42.88 -65.45 12.91
C VAL A 511 -43.66 -64.39 13.71
N VAL A 512 -44.45 -63.66 12.91
CA VAL A 512 -45.79 -63.03 13.07
C VAL A 512 -45.92 -61.55 13.50
N GLU A 513 -46.42 -60.78 12.53
CA GLU A 513 -47.53 -59.80 12.55
C GLU A 513 -47.53 -58.44 13.29
N GLU A 514 -48.18 -57.53 12.54
CA GLU A 514 -49.06 -56.42 12.95
C GLU A 514 -48.50 -55.01 13.26
N ALA A 515 -48.54 -54.19 12.21
CA ALA A 515 -49.56 -53.14 11.98
C ALA A 515 -49.37 -51.69 12.53
N GLN A 516 -49.82 -50.78 11.65
CA GLN A 516 -50.24 -49.37 11.83
C GLN A 516 -49.12 -48.33 12.02
N GLY A 517 -49.11 -47.17 11.34
CA GLY A 517 -50.04 -46.56 10.41
C GLY A 517 -49.77 -45.06 10.29
N SER A 518 -50.33 -44.46 9.24
CA SER A 518 -50.54 -43.02 8.98
C SER A 518 -49.46 -42.21 8.23
N VAL A 519 -49.81 -41.94 6.96
CA VAL A 519 -49.38 -40.81 6.12
C VAL A 519 -50.60 -39.90 5.96
N SER A 520 -50.41 -38.59 6.03
CA SER A 520 -51.37 -37.60 5.55
C SER A 520 -50.70 -36.70 4.51
N LYS A 521 -51.19 -36.77 3.26
CA LYS A 521 -50.94 -35.82 2.18
C LYS A 521 -52.29 -35.51 1.54
N THR A 522 -52.64 -34.24 1.47
CA THR A 522 -53.74 -33.74 0.65
C THR A 522 -53.18 -32.68 -0.29
N ALA A 523 -53.31 -32.92 -1.59
CA ALA A 523 -53.07 -31.96 -2.65
C ALA A 523 -54.24 -32.02 -3.63
N GLN A 524 -54.79 -30.87 -4.01
CA GLN A 524 -55.48 -30.64 -5.31
C GLN A 524 -56.01 -29.20 -5.38
N LYS A 525 -55.66 -28.41 -6.40
CA LYS A 525 -56.36 -28.35 -7.71
C LYS A 525 -55.91 -27.16 -8.59
N PHE A 526 -55.57 -27.52 -9.82
CA PHE A 526 -55.72 -26.87 -11.14
C PHE A 526 -56.15 -25.40 -11.31
N GLY A 527 -55.47 -24.74 -12.26
CA GLY A 527 -55.99 -23.65 -13.08
C GLY A 527 -55.02 -23.29 -14.23
N GLY A 528 -55.29 -23.74 -15.45
CA GLY A 528 -54.48 -23.43 -16.64
C GLY A 528 -55.05 -22.26 -17.45
N LYS A 529 -54.16 -21.50 -18.11
CA LYS A 529 -54.44 -20.77 -19.36
C LYS A 529 -53.17 -20.73 -20.22
N LYS A 530 -53.28 -21.22 -21.47
CA LYS A 530 -52.32 -21.02 -22.56
C LYS A 530 -52.79 -19.82 -23.40
N ALA A 531 -51.86 -18.99 -23.89
CA ALA A 531 -51.86 -18.42 -25.25
C ALA A 531 -50.60 -17.57 -25.51
N GLY A 532 -50.00 -17.75 -26.70
CA GLY A 532 -49.35 -16.66 -27.44
C GLY A 532 -47.83 -16.69 -27.57
N VAL A 533 -47.30 -17.54 -28.47
CA VAL A 533 -45.96 -17.35 -29.06
C VAL A 533 -46.08 -16.49 -30.31
N LYS A 534 -45.38 -15.35 -30.36
CA LYS A 534 -45.02 -14.66 -31.61
C LYS A 534 -43.49 -14.59 -31.69
N LYS A 535 -42.92 -15.22 -32.71
CA LYS A 535 -41.53 -15.07 -33.14
C LYS A 535 -41.39 -13.78 -33.95
N THR A 536 -40.38 -12.99 -33.65
CA THR A 536 -39.69 -12.13 -34.62
C THR A 536 -38.19 -12.24 -34.39
N ASN A 537 -37.48 -12.48 -35.49
CA ASN A 537 -36.02 -12.52 -35.56
C ASN A 537 -35.45 -11.12 -35.37
N GLU A 538 -34.39 -11.00 -34.57
CA GLU A 538 -33.15 -10.28 -34.90
C GLU A 538 -32.21 -10.39 -33.68
N GLY A 539 -30.99 -10.82 -33.94
CA GLY A 539 -30.01 -11.17 -32.92
C GLY A 539 -29.23 -9.96 -32.44
N GLU A 540 -29.06 -9.86 -31.13
CA GLU A 540 -27.90 -9.25 -30.48
C GLU A 540 -27.77 -9.87 -29.09
N LEU A 541 -26.61 -10.48 -28.83
CA LEU A 541 -26.33 -11.28 -27.64
C LEU A 541 -25.98 -10.34 -26.47
N PHE A 542 -26.96 -9.97 -25.66
CA PHE A 542 -26.72 -9.46 -24.30
C PHE A 542 -26.65 -10.64 -23.33
N VAL A 543 -25.48 -10.90 -22.74
CA VAL A 543 -25.36 -11.79 -21.58
C VAL A 543 -25.42 -10.92 -20.32
N LEU A 544 -26.62 -10.86 -19.75
CA LEU A 544 -26.90 -10.42 -18.39
C LEU A 544 -26.46 -11.52 -17.41
N TYR A 545 -25.68 -11.12 -16.40
CA TYR A 545 -25.42 -11.92 -15.20
C TYR A 545 -26.71 -12.12 -14.39
N PRO A 546 -27.02 -13.32 -13.89
CA PRO A 546 -27.87 -13.50 -12.74
C PRO A 546 -27.06 -13.68 -11.46
N VAL A 547 -27.45 -12.87 -10.48
CA VAL A 547 -27.08 -12.89 -9.07
C VAL A 547 -27.72 -14.10 -8.38
N VAL A 548 -26.89 -14.81 -7.60
CA VAL A 548 -27.09 -15.41 -6.25
C VAL A 548 -28.52 -15.72 -5.79
N LEU A 549 -28.73 -16.92 -5.24
CA LEU A 549 -29.37 -17.12 -3.92
C LEU A 549 -29.08 -18.52 -3.34
N THR A 550 -28.92 -18.50 -2.03
CA THR A 550 -28.45 -19.48 -1.02
C THR A 550 -29.49 -20.54 -0.60
N LEU A 551 -29.02 -21.48 0.25
CA LEU A 551 -29.71 -22.42 1.19
C LEU A 551 -29.74 -23.87 0.67
N GLU A 552 -29.38 -24.92 1.42
CA GLU A 552 -29.28 -25.15 2.88
C GLU A 552 -27.92 -25.71 3.32
#